data_AF-A0A6P0NJC9-F1
#
_entry.id   AF-A0A6P0NJC9-F1
#
_cell.length_a   1.000
_cell.length_b   1.000
_cell.length_c   1.000
_cell.angle_alpha   90.00
_cell.angle_beta   90.00
_cell.angle_gamma   90.00
#
_symmetry.space_group_name_H-M   'P 1'
#
loop_
_entity.id
_entity.type
_entity.pdbx_description
1 polymer ?
#
loop_
_entity_poly.entity_id
_entity_poly.type
_entity_poly.pdbx_seq_one_letter_code
_entity_poly.pdbx_strand_id
1 'polypeptide(L)'
;MNRMFLRMRKLFLTGLCICLFTASTFYMSCSALAGLPPGEYDNLGTPAPVTSDYGYSPYSGGREFPQQVFWGDTHLHTVLSFDAGAGGTRLTPEDSFLFARGEEVYNEIGQKIKLSRPLDFLVVSDHSDYLGGIQQIITGEPPEILEDPKVNEWHEGVNSDDPDVVADTMIDLTKTFAEGEMPETIYPQSDEEFRTAWQQAGDSNTALDGLRQGVFRRRVVCRSQGRRSNGL
;
A
#
# COMPACT_ATOMS: atom_id res chain seq x y z
N MET A 1 -23.62 -17.17 53.62
CA MET A 1 -22.83 -18.29 53.05
C MET A 1 -23.29 -18.79 51.67
N ASN A 2 -24.46 -18.37 51.13
CA ASN A 2 -25.01 -18.95 49.87
C ASN A 2 -24.61 -18.25 48.55
N ARG A 3 -24.27 -16.94 48.54
CA ARG A 3 -23.98 -16.23 47.28
C ARG A 3 -22.60 -16.54 46.69
N MET A 4 -21.61 -16.79 47.53
CA MET A 4 -20.25 -17.15 47.09
C MET A 4 -20.20 -18.57 46.54
N PHE A 5 -20.95 -19.50 47.15
CA PHE A 5 -21.11 -20.87 46.67
C PHE A 5 -21.78 -20.94 45.30
N LEU A 6 -22.82 -20.13 45.05
CA LEU A 6 -23.47 -20.07 43.73
C LEU A 6 -22.55 -19.50 42.64
N ARG A 7 -21.70 -18.52 42.98
CA ARG A 7 -20.75 -17.92 42.02
C ARG A 7 -19.64 -18.90 41.66
N MET A 8 -19.08 -19.62 42.63
CA MET A 8 -18.11 -20.68 42.37
C MET A 8 -18.71 -21.83 41.55
N ARG A 9 -19.97 -22.21 41.80
CA ARG A 9 -20.64 -23.27 41.03
C ARG A 9 -20.88 -22.86 39.57
N LYS A 10 -21.21 -21.58 39.29
CA LYS A 10 -21.35 -21.07 37.93
C LYS A 10 -20.01 -21.01 37.18
N LEU A 11 -18.93 -20.61 37.85
CA LEU A 11 -17.57 -20.60 37.27
C LEU A 11 -17.07 -22.03 36.98
N PHE A 12 -17.36 -22.99 37.87
CA PHE A 12 -17.01 -24.39 37.65
C PHE A 12 -17.79 -25.02 36.49
N LEU A 13 -19.12 -24.79 36.41
CA LEU A 13 -19.93 -25.35 35.31
C LEU A 13 -19.59 -24.73 33.95
N THR A 14 -19.30 -23.43 33.90
CA THR A 14 -18.92 -22.75 32.65
C THR A 14 -17.54 -23.19 32.17
N GLY A 15 -16.57 -23.37 33.06
CA GLY A 15 -15.27 -23.96 32.74
C GLY A 15 -15.35 -25.41 32.25
N LEU A 16 -16.19 -26.24 32.89
CA LEU A 16 -16.40 -27.64 32.49
C LEU A 16 -17.02 -27.76 31.09
N CYS A 17 -17.97 -26.89 30.74
CA CYS A 17 -18.58 -26.88 29.41
C CYS A 17 -17.59 -26.48 28.30
N ILE A 18 -16.67 -25.54 28.56
CA ILE A 18 -15.67 -25.09 27.58
C ILE A 18 -14.59 -26.18 27.34
N CYS A 19 -14.19 -26.91 28.38
CA CYS A 19 -13.27 -28.04 28.24
C CYS A 19 -13.88 -29.23 27.49
N LEU A 20 -15.19 -29.50 27.67
CA LEU A 20 -15.87 -30.57 26.95
C LEU A 20 -16.13 -30.23 25.47
N PHE A 21 -16.31 -28.94 25.13
CA PHE A 21 -16.48 -28.51 23.74
C PHE A 21 -15.17 -28.57 22.94
N THR A 22 -14.03 -28.26 23.57
CA THR A 22 -12.70 -28.31 22.93
C THR A 22 -12.15 -29.74 22.81
N ALA A 23 -12.51 -30.66 23.71
CA ALA A 23 -12.14 -32.07 23.59
C ALA A 23 -12.87 -32.80 22.45
N SER A 24 -14.07 -32.36 22.08
CA SER A 24 -14.89 -33.01 21.04
C SER A 24 -14.43 -32.67 19.62
N THR A 25 -13.83 -31.50 19.39
CA THR A 25 -13.31 -31.11 18.07
C THR A 25 -11.92 -31.68 17.77
N PHE A 26 -11.19 -32.17 18.78
CA PHE A 26 -9.86 -32.79 18.59
C PHE A 26 -9.91 -34.31 18.43
N TYR A 27 -11.03 -34.97 18.76
CA TYR A 27 -11.18 -36.43 18.63
C TYR A 27 -11.74 -36.91 17.28
N MET A 28 -12.13 -36.00 16.38
CA MET A 28 -12.62 -36.36 15.04
C MET A 28 -11.50 -36.38 13.99
N SER A 29 -10.42 -37.12 14.25
CA SER A 29 -9.40 -37.41 13.23
C SER A 29 -8.67 -38.74 13.43
N CYS A 30 -9.24 -39.69 14.19
CA CYS A 30 -8.63 -41.02 14.34
C CYS A 30 -9.66 -42.13 14.53
N SER A 31 -10.52 -42.35 13.54
CA SER A 31 -11.33 -43.59 13.47
C SER A 31 -11.32 -44.26 12.09
N ALA A 32 -10.42 -43.86 11.18
CA ALA A 32 -10.33 -44.47 9.86
C ALA A 32 -9.17 -45.48 9.74
N LEU A 33 -8.82 -46.22 10.80
CA LEU A 33 -7.74 -47.22 10.72
C LEU A 33 -7.98 -48.55 11.43
N ALA A 34 -9.22 -48.97 11.67
CA ALA A 34 -9.47 -50.31 12.20
C ALA A 34 -10.67 -50.96 11.53
N GLY A 35 -10.45 -51.55 10.35
CA GLY A 35 -11.49 -52.29 9.65
C GLY A 35 -11.10 -52.92 8.33
N LEU A 36 -9.84 -53.33 8.15
CA LEU A 36 -9.45 -54.12 6.97
C LEU A 36 -9.28 -55.60 7.34
N PRO A 37 -9.82 -56.54 6.54
CA PRO A 37 -9.69 -57.97 6.79
C PRO A 37 -8.23 -58.43 6.66
N PRO A 38 -7.86 -59.56 7.30
CA PRO A 38 -6.49 -60.06 7.25
C PRO A 38 -6.05 -60.40 5.83
N GLY A 39 -4.92 -59.83 5.38
CA GLY A 39 -4.34 -60.07 4.05
C GLY A 39 -4.27 -58.83 3.14
N GLU A 40 -4.89 -57.70 3.51
CA GLU A 40 -4.86 -56.47 2.70
C GLU A 40 -3.64 -55.57 2.97
N TYR A 41 -2.78 -55.95 3.92
CA TYR A 41 -1.51 -55.27 4.21
C TYR A 41 -0.34 -55.78 3.37
N ASP A 42 -0.47 -56.95 2.73
CA ASP A 42 0.62 -57.53 1.92
C ASP A 42 0.84 -56.77 0.60
N ASN A 43 -0.07 -55.85 0.25
CA ASN A 43 0.04 -54.96 -0.92
C ASN A 43 0.20 -53.46 -0.56
N LEU A 44 0.41 -53.13 0.71
CA LEU A 44 0.71 -51.76 1.14
C LEU A 44 2.18 -51.43 0.82
N GLY A 45 2.47 -51.12 -0.44
CA GLY A 45 3.80 -50.74 -0.89
C GLY A 45 4.19 -51.29 -2.26
N THR A 46 3.40 -52.21 -2.82
CA THR A 46 3.51 -52.59 -4.22
C THR A 46 2.81 -51.51 -5.05
N PRO A 47 3.54 -50.68 -5.83
CA PRO A 47 2.89 -49.77 -6.75
C PRO A 47 2.04 -50.61 -7.71
N ALA A 48 0.78 -50.23 -7.89
CA ALA A 48 -0.05 -50.81 -8.93
C ALA A 48 0.75 -50.76 -10.25
N PRO A 49 0.69 -51.80 -11.09
CA PRO A 49 1.35 -51.75 -12.39
C PRO A 49 0.84 -50.49 -13.09
N VAL A 50 1.75 -49.54 -13.30
CA VAL A 50 1.45 -48.29 -13.98
C VAL A 50 1.21 -48.69 -15.43
N THR A 51 -0.03 -49.02 -15.76
CA THR A 51 -0.46 -49.06 -17.15
C THR A 51 -0.32 -47.62 -17.63
N SER A 52 0.47 -47.42 -18.67
CA SER A 52 0.78 -46.12 -19.27
C SER A 52 -0.43 -45.47 -19.96
N ASP A 53 -1.65 -45.80 -19.56
CA ASP A 53 -2.91 -45.31 -20.10
C ASP A 53 -3.52 -44.17 -19.27
N TYR A 54 -2.99 -43.89 -18.08
CA TYR A 54 -3.24 -42.60 -17.45
C TYR A 54 -2.36 -41.56 -18.14
N GLY A 55 -2.85 -41.08 -19.28
CA GLY A 55 -2.26 -39.95 -19.99
C GLY A 55 -1.92 -38.86 -18.97
N TYR A 56 -0.65 -38.48 -18.91
CA TYR A 56 -0.25 -37.21 -18.33
C TYR A 56 -1.23 -36.18 -18.86
N SER A 57 -2.05 -35.59 -17.99
CA SER A 57 -2.95 -34.52 -18.38
C SER A 57 -2.08 -33.26 -18.41
N PRO A 58 -1.60 -32.79 -19.58
CA PRO A 58 -1.08 -31.43 -19.65
C PRO A 58 -2.20 -30.51 -19.16
N TYR A 59 -1.87 -29.53 -18.30
CA TYR A 59 -2.81 -28.62 -17.65
C TYR A 59 -4.10 -28.43 -18.47
N SER A 60 -5.16 -29.11 -18.03
CA SER A 60 -6.43 -29.19 -18.75
C SER A 60 -7.00 -27.78 -18.95
N GLY A 61 -7.05 -27.31 -20.19
CA GLY A 61 -7.61 -26.00 -20.56
C GLY A 61 -6.64 -24.99 -21.18
N GLY A 62 -5.35 -25.33 -21.34
CA GLY A 62 -4.36 -24.32 -21.70
C GLY A 62 -4.04 -23.43 -20.49
N ARG A 63 -2.91 -22.74 -20.52
CA ARG A 63 -2.47 -21.89 -19.41
C ARG A 63 -3.30 -20.60 -19.36
N GLU A 64 -4.53 -20.67 -18.84
CA GLU A 64 -5.41 -19.51 -18.68
C GLU A 64 -5.15 -18.70 -17.39
N PHE A 65 -4.22 -19.15 -16.55
CA PHE A 65 -3.82 -18.45 -15.33
C PHE A 65 -2.42 -17.81 -15.46
N PRO A 66 -2.16 -16.68 -14.76
CA PRO A 66 -0.85 -16.04 -14.77
C PRO A 66 0.26 -16.98 -14.28
N GLN A 67 1.37 -17.03 -14.99
CA GLN A 67 2.55 -17.85 -14.64
C GLN A 67 3.81 -17.01 -14.39
N GLN A 68 3.72 -15.69 -14.57
CA GLN A 68 4.82 -14.78 -14.34
C GLN A 68 4.66 -14.19 -12.94
N VAL A 69 5.72 -14.24 -12.16
CA VAL A 69 5.84 -13.50 -10.89
C VAL A 69 6.43 -12.14 -11.23
N PHE A 70 5.78 -11.08 -10.74
CA PHE A 70 6.25 -9.71 -10.88
C PHE A 70 6.63 -9.15 -9.51
N TRP A 71 7.70 -8.38 -9.46
CA TRP A 71 8.21 -7.71 -8.28
C TRP A 71 8.11 -6.20 -8.46
N GLY A 72 7.39 -5.54 -7.56
CA GLY A 72 7.18 -4.11 -7.61
C GLY A 72 6.83 -3.55 -6.25
N ASP A 73 6.68 -2.22 -6.22
CA ASP A 73 6.22 -1.48 -5.06
C ASP A 73 4.77 -1.03 -5.29
N THR A 74 3.94 -1.22 -4.27
CA THR A 74 2.50 -0.89 -4.30
C THR A 74 2.18 0.39 -3.53
N HIS A 75 3.15 0.94 -2.78
CA HIS A 75 2.90 2.04 -1.85
C HIS A 75 4.11 2.97 -1.80
N LEU A 76 4.24 3.82 -2.83
CA LEU A 76 5.30 4.80 -2.92
C LEU A 76 4.72 6.21 -2.89
N HIS A 77 5.29 7.07 -2.05
CA HIS A 77 4.99 8.50 -2.05
C HIS A 77 6.11 9.29 -2.74
N THR A 78 5.72 10.41 -3.34
CA THR A 78 6.58 11.35 -4.04
C THR A 78 6.48 12.72 -3.37
N VAL A 79 7.24 13.68 -3.88
CA VAL A 79 7.19 15.08 -3.47
C VAL A 79 5.79 15.72 -3.56
N LEU A 80 4.86 15.14 -4.34
CA LEU A 80 3.48 15.61 -4.42
C LEU A 80 2.65 15.20 -3.20
N SER A 81 2.99 14.11 -2.52
CA SER A 81 2.32 13.73 -1.28
C SER A 81 2.70 14.68 -0.16
N PHE A 82 1.70 15.10 0.61
CA PHE A 82 1.91 16.08 1.67
C PHE A 82 2.89 15.56 2.73
N ASP A 83 2.65 14.36 3.24
CA ASP A 83 3.46 13.69 4.26
C ASP A 83 4.90 13.43 3.79
N ALA A 84 5.09 12.96 2.56
CA ALA A 84 6.42 12.63 2.05
C ALA A 84 7.23 13.89 1.76
N GLY A 85 6.61 14.94 1.21
CA GLY A 85 7.25 16.24 1.04
C GLY A 85 7.65 16.86 2.39
N ALA A 86 6.78 16.76 3.40
CA ALA A 86 7.07 17.17 4.77
C ALA A 86 8.14 16.28 5.42
N GLY A 87 8.19 14.99 5.07
CA GLY A 87 9.28 14.07 5.44
C GLY A 87 10.61 14.35 4.76
N GLY A 88 10.68 15.37 3.89
CA GLY A 88 11.90 15.77 3.21
C GLY A 88 12.05 15.23 1.78
N THR A 89 11.12 14.40 1.29
CA THR A 89 11.17 13.83 -0.07
C THR A 89 11.17 14.93 -1.12
N ARG A 90 12.07 14.82 -2.10
CA ARG A 90 12.13 15.77 -3.24
C ARG A 90 11.99 15.11 -4.61
N LEU A 91 12.00 13.77 -4.67
CA LEU A 91 11.81 13.05 -5.92
C LEU A 91 10.38 13.24 -6.46
N THR A 92 10.30 13.57 -7.74
CA THR A 92 9.03 13.69 -8.46
C THR A 92 8.47 12.31 -8.84
N PRO A 93 7.18 12.22 -9.23
CA PRO A 93 6.65 11.00 -9.82
C PRO A 93 7.48 10.50 -11.02
N GLU A 94 7.95 11.43 -11.88
CA GLU A 94 8.86 11.13 -12.98
C GLU A 94 10.14 10.44 -12.50
N ASP A 95 10.82 11.03 -11.52
CA ASP A 95 12.04 10.48 -10.93
C ASP A 95 11.78 9.09 -10.33
N SER A 96 10.63 8.89 -9.70
CA SER A 96 10.28 7.60 -9.11
C SER A 96 10.16 6.49 -10.16
N PHE A 97 9.56 6.79 -11.31
CA PHE A 97 9.46 5.85 -12.42
C PHE A 97 10.84 5.60 -13.03
N LEU A 98 11.66 6.63 -13.26
CA LEU A 98 13.05 6.49 -13.72
C LEU A 98 13.84 5.56 -12.80
N PHE A 99 13.76 5.79 -11.49
CA PHE A 99 14.41 4.99 -10.47
C PHE A 99 13.93 3.53 -10.49
N ALA A 100 12.61 3.30 -10.59
CA ALA A 100 12.04 1.96 -10.69
C ALA A 100 12.44 1.22 -11.98
N ARG A 101 12.70 1.93 -13.09
CA ARG A 101 13.26 1.34 -14.32
C ARG A 101 14.75 1.00 -14.19
N GLY A 102 15.38 1.32 -13.06
CA GLY A 102 16.80 1.11 -12.80
C GLY A 102 17.70 2.20 -13.38
N GLU A 103 17.18 3.39 -13.62
CA GLU A 103 17.98 4.57 -13.95
C GLU A 103 18.60 5.17 -12.68
N GLU A 104 19.68 5.93 -12.83
CA GLU A 104 20.27 6.68 -11.72
C GLU A 104 19.48 7.98 -11.52
N VAL A 105 19.09 8.25 -10.28
CA VAL A 105 18.47 9.52 -9.87
C VAL A 105 19.26 10.13 -8.72
N TYR A 106 19.00 11.40 -8.40
CA TYR A 106 19.58 12.06 -7.23
C TYR A 106 18.61 11.99 -6.06
N ASN A 107 19.12 11.69 -4.86
CA ASN A 107 18.36 11.88 -3.63
C ASN A 107 18.38 13.36 -3.18
N GLU A 108 17.67 13.64 -2.10
CA GLU A 108 17.48 14.96 -1.50
C GLU A 108 18.81 15.65 -1.15
N ILE A 109 19.83 14.88 -0.77
CA ILE A 109 21.17 15.37 -0.42
C ILE A 109 22.15 15.34 -1.61
N GLY A 110 21.66 15.15 -2.84
CA GLY A 110 22.44 15.21 -4.07
C GLY A 110 23.31 13.98 -4.35
N GLN A 111 23.08 12.86 -3.66
CA GLN A 111 23.75 11.60 -3.92
C GLN A 111 23.05 10.84 -5.04
N LYS A 112 23.84 10.26 -5.96
CA LYS A 112 23.31 9.35 -6.97
C LYS A 112 22.90 8.03 -6.34
N ILE A 113 21.66 7.62 -6.60
CA ILE A 113 21.10 6.36 -6.15
C ILE A 113 20.53 5.58 -7.34
N LYS A 114 20.57 4.24 -7.22
CA LYS A 114 20.02 3.32 -8.21
C LYS A 114 19.64 2.00 -7.55
N LEU A 115 18.53 1.40 -8.00
CA LEU A 115 18.14 0.07 -7.56
C LEU A 115 19.11 -0.99 -8.08
N SER A 116 19.42 -1.98 -7.24
CA SER A 116 20.25 -3.15 -7.64
C SER A 116 19.62 -3.97 -8.77
N ARG A 117 18.28 -3.93 -8.86
CA ARG A 117 17.48 -4.48 -9.95
C ARG A 117 16.30 -3.56 -10.26
N PRO A 118 15.92 -3.38 -11.54
CA PRO A 118 14.66 -2.73 -11.90
C PRO A 118 13.44 -3.44 -11.31
N LEU A 119 12.35 -2.70 -11.12
CA LEU A 119 11.03 -3.22 -10.74
C LEU A 119 10.21 -3.54 -11.99
N ASP A 120 9.36 -4.56 -11.87
CA ASP A 120 8.38 -4.93 -12.91
C ASP A 120 7.17 -3.98 -12.93
N PHE A 121 6.84 -3.41 -11.77
CA PHE A 121 5.79 -2.40 -11.63
C PHE A 121 6.10 -1.44 -10.47
N LEU A 122 5.54 -0.24 -10.55
CA LEU A 122 5.55 0.75 -9.49
C LEU A 122 4.14 1.36 -9.40
N VAL A 123 3.65 1.54 -8.17
CA VAL A 123 2.45 2.32 -7.88
C VAL A 123 2.87 3.54 -7.06
N VAL A 124 2.70 4.71 -7.67
CA VAL A 124 2.74 5.99 -6.94
C VAL A 124 1.38 6.19 -6.29
N SER A 125 1.37 6.26 -4.95
CA SER A 125 0.19 6.26 -4.10
C SER A 125 0.17 7.47 -3.17
N ASP A 126 0.43 8.65 -3.72
CA ASP A 126 0.38 9.91 -2.98
C ASP A 126 -0.98 10.12 -2.31
N HIS A 127 -0.97 10.80 -1.16
CA HIS A 127 -2.19 11.21 -0.50
C HIS A 127 -3.03 12.11 -1.42
N SER A 128 -4.32 11.83 -1.53
CA SER A 128 -5.24 12.68 -2.28
C SER A 128 -5.48 14.02 -1.59
N ASP A 129 -5.43 14.01 -0.27
CA ASP A 129 -5.67 15.18 0.57
C ASP A 129 -4.44 16.08 0.50
N TYR A 130 -4.66 17.36 0.15
CA TYR A 130 -3.59 18.35 -0.05
C TYR A 130 -2.50 17.90 -1.04
N LEU A 131 -2.87 17.14 -2.07
CA LEU A 131 -1.94 16.74 -3.13
C LEU A 131 -1.28 17.99 -3.74
N GLY A 132 0.05 18.06 -3.66
CA GLY A 132 0.85 19.22 -4.08
C GLY A 132 0.89 20.39 -3.10
N GLY A 133 0.08 20.40 -2.03
CA GLY A 133 -0.01 21.50 -1.08
C GLY A 133 1.28 21.77 -0.30
N ILE A 134 2.06 20.72 -0.01
CA ILE A 134 3.38 20.89 0.63
C ILE A 134 4.36 21.68 -0.25
N GLN A 135 4.26 21.56 -1.58
CA GLN A 135 5.08 22.34 -2.49
C GLN A 135 4.72 23.81 -2.44
N GLN A 136 3.43 24.13 -2.28
CA GLN A 136 2.98 25.51 -2.09
C GLN A 136 3.62 26.10 -0.83
N ILE A 137 3.59 25.39 0.29
CA ILE A 137 4.23 25.83 1.54
C ILE A 137 5.73 26.01 1.38
N ILE A 138 6.44 25.06 0.76
CA ILE A 138 7.90 25.16 0.58
C ILE A 138 8.27 26.33 -0.33
N THR A 139 7.55 26.53 -1.43
CA THR A 139 7.85 27.57 -2.42
C THR A 139 7.29 28.94 -2.07
N GLY A 140 6.25 29.00 -1.24
CA GLY A 140 5.47 30.20 -0.95
C GLY A 140 4.53 30.60 -2.09
N GLU A 141 4.18 29.68 -2.98
CA GLU A 141 3.39 29.97 -4.19
C GLU A 141 2.03 29.24 -4.17
N PRO A 142 0.92 29.94 -4.49
CA PRO A 142 0.86 31.38 -4.79
C PRO A 142 1.02 32.23 -3.50
N PRO A 143 1.51 33.47 -3.57
CA PRO A 143 1.89 34.27 -2.40
C PRO A 143 0.74 34.53 -1.41
N GLU A 144 -0.51 34.45 -1.87
CA GLU A 144 -1.71 34.58 -1.04
C GLU A 144 -1.78 33.53 0.07
N ILE A 145 -1.16 32.34 -0.10
CA ILE A 145 -1.16 31.33 0.96
C ILE A 145 -0.38 31.81 2.20
N LEU A 146 0.62 32.67 2.00
CA LEU A 146 1.48 33.20 3.07
C LEU A 146 0.78 34.31 3.88
N GLU A 147 -0.42 34.74 3.47
CA GLU A 147 -1.25 35.63 4.30
C GLU A 147 -1.75 34.91 5.56
N ASP A 148 -1.84 33.56 5.53
CA ASP A 148 -2.09 32.77 6.73
C ASP A 148 -0.83 32.72 7.60
N PRO A 149 -0.88 33.21 8.86
CA PRO A 149 0.31 33.27 9.71
C PRO A 149 0.95 31.91 9.95
N LYS A 150 0.15 30.83 10.02
CA LYS A 150 0.67 29.49 10.26
C LYS A 150 1.36 28.93 9.04
N VAL A 151 0.82 29.19 7.86
CA VAL A 151 1.46 28.83 6.58
C VAL A 151 2.78 29.59 6.40
N ASN A 152 2.81 30.89 6.72
CA ASN A 152 4.06 31.66 6.65
C ASN A 152 5.11 31.18 7.66
N GLU A 153 4.70 30.85 8.90
CA GLU A 153 5.57 30.24 9.90
C GLU A 153 6.20 28.94 9.37
N TRP A 154 5.39 28.07 8.76
CA TRP A 154 5.91 26.85 8.15
C TRP A 154 6.82 27.12 6.95
N HIS A 155 6.48 28.06 6.08
CA HIS A 155 7.32 28.45 4.94
C HIS A 155 8.71 28.92 5.39
N GLU A 156 8.76 29.78 6.41
CA GLU A 156 10.02 30.24 7.00
C GLU A 156 10.77 29.10 7.67
N GLY A 157 10.06 28.25 8.41
CA GLY A 157 10.65 27.12 9.14
C GLY A 157 11.25 26.04 8.24
N VAL A 158 10.58 25.66 7.15
CA VAL A 158 11.11 24.65 6.20
C VAL A 158 12.29 25.17 5.38
N ASN A 159 12.40 26.48 5.21
CA ASN A 159 13.48 27.16 4.48
C ASN A 159 14.58 27.71 5.41
N SER A 160 14.52 27.40 6.71
CA SER A 160 15.52 27.81 7.69
C SER A 160 16.89 27.14 7.42
N ASP A 161 17.97 27.86 7.72
CA ASP A 161 19.33 27.30 7.75
C ASP A 161 19.58 26.43 9.00
N ASP A 162 18.70 26.52 10.01
CA ASP A 162 18.80 25.74 11.25
C ASP A 162 18.09 24.38 11.10
N PRO A 163 18.82 23.26 11.14
CA PRO A 163 18.24 21.93 10.95
C PRO A 163 17.25 21.53 12.04
N ASP A 164 17.37 22.05 13.26
CA ASP A 164 16.43 21.75 14.34
C ASP A 164 15.10 22.47 14.09
N VAL A 165 15.14 23.71 13.59
CA VAL A 165 13.94 24.45 13.18
C VAL A 165 13.25 23.76 12.02
N VAL A 166 14.00 23.29 11.02
CA VAL A 166 13.44 22.54 9.89
C VAL A 166 12.77 21.26 10.39
N ALA A 167 13.43 20.49 11.26
CA ALA A 167 12.90 19.25 11.79
C ALA A 167 11.61 19.47 12.61
N ASP A 168 11.60 20.43 13.52
CA ASP A 168 10.43 20.77 14.33
C ASP A 168 9.27 21.24 13.45
N THR A 169 9.54 22.05 12.43
CA THR A 169 8.53 22.51 11.47
C THR A 169 7.91 21.36 10.69
N MET A 170 8.72 20.43 10.20
CA MET A 170 8.25 19.27 9.46
C MET A 170 7.43 18.31 10.34
N ILE A 171 7.80 18.16 11.61
CA ILE A 171 7.03 17.39 12.59
C ILE A 171 5.67 18.04 12.83
N ASP A 172 5.64 19.36 13.01
CA ASP A 172 4.40 20.11 13.21
C ASP A 172 3.48 20.02 11.99
N LEU A 173 3.99 20.28 10.78
CA LEU A 173 3.27 20.07 9.52
C LEU A 173 2.65 18.68 9.41
N THR A 174 3.46 17.64 9.63
CA THR A 174 3.01 16.25 9.54
C THR A 174 1.93 15.94 10.56
N LYS A 175 2.07 16.45 11.78
CA LYS A 175 1.10 16.26 12.85
C LYS A 175 -0.22 16.96 12.52
N THR A 176 -0.19 18.23 12.13
CA THR A 176 -1.39 18.99 11.76
C THR A 176 -2.11 18.36 10.58
N PHE A 177 -1.37 17.87 9.59
CA PHE A 177 -1.95 17.08 8.48
C PHE A 177 -2.62 15.80 8.97
N ALA A 178 -1.96 15.03 9.84
CA ALA A 178 -2.51 13.79 10.38
C ALA A 178 -3.76 14.00 11.26
N GLU A 179 -3.83 15.14 11.95
CA GLU A 179 -4.99 15.55 12.75
C GLU A 179 -6.13 16.13 11.88
N GLY A 180 -5.86 16.46 10.61
CA GLY A 180 -6.82 17.05 9.68
C GLY A 180 -7.12 18.53 9.95
N GLU A 181 -6.21 19.21 10.66
CA GLU A 181 -6.37 20.60 11.12
C GLU A 181 -5.61 21.61 10.24
N MET A 182 -5.42 21.30 8.95
CA MET A 182 -4.69 22.20 8.06
C MET A 182 -5.47 23.50 7.80
N PRO A 183 -4.76 24.63 7.63
CA PRO A 183 -5.36 25.89 7.19
C PRO A 183 -6.15 25.74 5.88
N GLU A 184 -7.31 26.40 5.81
CA GLU A 184 -8.16 26.39 4.60
C GLU A 184 -7.47 26.98 3.37
N THR A 185 -6.46 27.84 3.58
CA THR A 185 -5.70 28.50 2.52
C THR A 185 -4.85 27.53 1.67
N ILE A 186 -4.48 26.37 2.22
CA ILE A 186 -3.72 25.33 1.49
C ILE A 186 -4.62 24.45 0.63
N TYR A 187 -5.94 24.51 0.83
CA TYR A 187 -6.85 23.79 -0.05
C TYR A 187 -6.88 24.45 -1.43
N PRO A 188 -7.06 23.65 -2.51
CA PRO A 188 -7.31 24.21 -3.82
C PRO A 188 -8.53 25.12 -3.79
N GLN A 189 -8.35 26.38 -4.17
CA GLN A 189 -9.40 27.40 -4.17
C GLN A 189 -10.22 27.36 -5.46
N SER A 190 -9.76 26.59 -6.46
CA SER A 190 -10.44 26.42 -7.75
C SER A 190 -10.33 24.98 -8.29
N ASP A 191 -11.24 24.62 -9.20
CA ASP A 191 -11.18 23.36 -9.95
C ASP A 191 -9.88 23.27 -10.77
N GLU A 192 -9.34 24.39 -11.23
CA GLU A 192 -8.11 24.46 -12.00
C GLU A 192 -6.89 24.13 -11.13
N GLU A 193 -6.77 24.75 -9.95
CA GLU A 193 -5.73 24.43 -8.97
C GLU A 193 -5.81 22.96 -8.55
N PHE A 194 -7.02 22.47 -8.24
CA PHE A 194 -7.22 21.07 -7.89
C PHE A 194 -6.69 20.17 -9.01
N ARG A 195 -7.10 20.43 -10.26
CA ARG A 195 -6.70 19.62 -11.41
C ARG A 195 -5.21 19.67 -11.72
N THR A 196 -4.52 20.76 -11.42
CA THR A 196 -3.10 20.94 -11.80
C THR A 196 -2.20 19.91 -11.12
N ALA A 197 -2.33 19.71 -9.81
CA ALA A 197 -1.55 18.69 -9.08
C ALA A 197 -1.87 17.26 -9.56
N TRP A 198 -3.15 16.97 -9.80
CA TRP A 198 -3.59 15.69 -10.36
C TRP A 198 -3.11 15.47 -11.81
N GLN A 199 -3.04 16.53 -12.61
CA GLN A 199 -2.48 16.48 -13.96
C GLN A 199 -0.99 16.21 -13.92
N GLN A 200 -0.24 16.87 -13.04
CA GLN A 200 1.19 16.61 -12.87
C GLN A 200 1.48 15.15 -12.50
N ALA A 201 0.69 14.57 -11.58
CA ALA A 201 0.78 13.16 -11.23
C ALA A 201 0.47 12.23 -12.44
N GLY A 202 -0.56 12.56 -13.23
CA GLY A 202 -0.95 11.77 -14.41
C GLY A 202 -0.01 11.91 -15.62
N ASP A 203 0.52 13.10 -15.84
CA ASP A 203 1.34 13.46 -17.00
C ASP A 203 2.75 12.88 -16.88
N SER A 204 3.30 12.76 -15.66
CA SER A 204 4.59 12.11 -15.42
C SER A 204 4.62 10.68 -15.99
N ASN A 205 3.56 9.91 -15.76
CA ASN A 205 3.46 8.56 -16.33
C ASN A 205 3.37 8.57 -17.88
N THR A 206 2.79 9.64 -18.46
CA THR A 206 2.58 9.76 -19.91
C THR A 206 3.84 10.26 -20.64
N ALA A 207 4.62 11.15 -20.04
CA ALA A 207 5.88 11.65 -20.58
C ALA A 207 6.89 10.51 -20.77
N LEU A 208 6.90 9.55 -19.86
CA LEU A 208 7.76 8.37 -19.91
C LEU A 208 7.34 7.31 -20.93
N ASP A 209 6.04 7.17 -21.19
CA ASP A 209 5.50 6.29 -22.24
C ASP A 209 6.00 6.71 -23.64
N GLY A 210 6.26 8.00 -23.85
CA GLY A 210 6.79 8.55 -25.11
C GLY A 210 8.29 8.29 -25.34
N LEU A 211 9.06 8.06 -24.28
CA LEU A 211 10.53 8.06 -24.35
C LEU A 211 11.20 6.68 -24.42
N ARG A 212 10.48 5.57 -24.21
CA ARG A 212 10.90 4.20 -24.58
C ARG A 212 9.78 3.23 -24.23
N GLN A 213 9.14 2.64 -25.24
CA GLN A 213 8.22 1.52 -25.03
C GLN A 213 8.97 0.34 -24.40
N GLY A 214 8.64 -0.05 -23.16
CA GLY A 214 9.16 -1.33 -22.68
C GLY A 214 8.99 -1.71 -21.22
N VAL A 215 8.95 -0.78 -20.25
CA VAL A 215 9.17 -1.18 -18.84
C VAL A 215 7.87 -1.35 -18.04
N PHE A 216 6.86 -0.49 -18.18
CA PHE A 216 5.57 -0.67 -17.52
C PHE A 216 4.49 -1.09 -18.53
N ARG A 217 4.32 -2.39 -18.76
CA ARG A 217 3.47 -2.92 -19.84
C ARG A 217 1.95 -2.79 -19.62
N ARG A 218 1.46 -2.24 -18.51
CA ARG A 218 0.01 -2.09 -18.27
C ARG A 218 -0.34 -0.83 -17.51
N ARG A 219 -1.00 0.09 -18.22
CA ARG A 219 -1.64 1.28 -17.67
C ARG A 219 -2.83 0.88 -16.79
N VAL A 220 -2.74 1.07 -15.48
CA VAL A 220 -3.91 1.09 -14.59
C VAL A 220 -4.24 2.56 -14.33
N VAL A 221 -5.13 3.12 -15.14
CA VAL A 221 -5.69 4.46 -14.86
C VAL A 221 -6.74 4.30 -13.78
N CYS A 222 -6.50 4.87 -12.60
CA CYS A 222 -7.57 5.09 -11.63
C CYS A 222 -8.47 6.21 -12.18
N ARG A 223 -9.58 5.83 -12.82
CA ARG A 223 -10.61 6.80 -13.21
C ARG A 223 -11.39 7.18 -11.96
N SER A 224 -11.35 8.45 -11.56
CA SER A 224 -12.28 8.95 -10.57
C SER A 224 -13.71 8.70 -11.05
N GLN A 225 -14.52 8.01 -10.25
CA GLN A 225 -15.96 8.00 -10.46
C GLN A 225 -16.48 9.38 -10.04
N GLY A 226 -16.45 10.33 -10.97
CA GLY A 226 -17.21 11.57 -10.84
C GLY A 226 -18.69 11.22 -10.72
N ARG A 227 -19.29 11.58 -9.58
CA ARG A 227 -20.74 11.53 -9.34
C ARG A 227 -21.40 12.35 -10.46
N ARG A 228 -22.14 11.70 -11.36
CA ARG A 228 -23.06 12.41 -12.25
C ARG A 228 -24.15 13.02 -11.36
N SER A 229 -24.14 14.34 -11.22
CA SER A 229 -25.32 15.07 -10.82
C SER A 229 -26.35 14.93 -11.95
N ASN A 230 -27.42 14.19 -11.70
CA ASN A 230 -28.59 14.23 -12.57
C ASN A 230 -29.28 15.59 -12.34
N GLY A 231 -29.18 16.48 -13.33
CA GLY A 231 -29.96 17.70 -13.41
C GLY A 231 -31.11 17.53 -14.40
N LEU A 232 -32.33 17.70 -13.86
CA LEU A 232 -33.65 17.92 -14.49
C LEU A 232 -34.24 16.82 -15.38
#